data_AF-A0AAP4A8U3-F1
#
_entry.id   AF-A0AAP4A8U3-F1
#
_cell.length_a   1.000
_cell.length_b   1.000
_cell.length_c   1.000
_cell.angle_alpha   90.00
_cell.angle_beta   90.00
_cell.angle_gamma   90.00
#
_symmetry.space_group_name_H-M   'P 1'
#
loop_
_entity.id
_entity.type
_entity.pdbx_description
1 polymer ?
#
loop_
_entity_poly.entity_id
_entity_poly.type
_entity_poly.pdbx_seq_one_letter_code
_entity_poly.pdbx_strand_id
1 'polypeptide(L)'
;MNIPEKIRIGSVDYEVVLTDENLVLNGREVYAWIDYNYHLIKINRNLQDKQGQEQTFLHELMHGIVKERSLEIGNCDEETLVEKLAIGLHQVIRDNPGIFLKNEG
;
A
#
# COMPACT_ATOMS: atom_id res chain seq x y z
N MET A 1 0.56 -10.37 8.52
CA MET A 1 0.22 -10.61 7.09
C MET A 1 1.50 -10.90 6.31
N ASN A 2 1.42 -11.35 5.07
CA ASN A 2 2.61 -11.45 4.22
C ASN A 2 2.73 -10.15 3.41
N ILE A 3 3.87 -9.45 3.51
CA ILE A 3 4.20 -8.36 2.59
C ILE A 3 4.68 -9.03 1.29
N PRO A 4 3.94 -8.91 0.18
CA PRO A 4 4.33 -9.56 -1.08
C PRO A 4 5.49 -8.79 -1.73
N GLU A 5 6.14 -9.38 -2.73
CA GLU A 5 7.12 -8.67 -3.58
C GLU A 5 6.45 -7.87 -4.70
N LYS A 6 5.19 -8.19 -5.02
CA LYS A 6 4.40 -7.53 -6.05
C LYS A 6 2.93 -7.49 -5.65
N ILE A 7 2.25 -6.39 -5.96
CA ILE A 7 0.84 -6.20 -5.69
C ILE A 7 0.14 -5.46 -6.82
N ARG A 8 -1.09 -5.86 -7.16
CA ARG A 8 -1.96 -5.11 -8.06
C ARG A 8 -2.91 -4.22 -7.30
N ILE A 9 -2.89 -2.93 -7.60
CA ILE A 9 -3.81 -1.92 -7.07
C ILE A 9 -4.53 -1.27 -8.26
N GLY A 10 -5.86 -1.36 -8.30
CA GLY A 10 -6.64 -0.94 -9.46
C GLY A 10 -6.22 -1.73 -10.70
N SER A 11 -5.66 -1.04 -11.70
CA SER A 11 -5.14 -1.65 -12.93
C SER A 11 -3.61 -1.66 -13.02
N VAL A 12 -2.93 -1.31 -11.94
CA VAL A 12 -1.49 -1.06 -11.91
C VAL A 12 -0.79 -2.06 -11.00
N ASP A 13 0.31 -2.60 -11.50
CA ASP A 13 1.18 -3.54 -10.80
C ASP A 13 2.32 -2.78 -10.13
N TYR A 14 2.40 -2.86 -8.80
CA TYR A 14 3.47 -2.26 -8.01
C TYR A 14 4.47 -3.32 -7.54
N GLU A 15 5.76 -3.03 -7.69
CA GLU A 15 6.83 -3.75 -7.00
C GLU A 15 6.88 -3.31 -5.53
N VAL A 16 7.15 -4.24 -4.63
CA VAL A 16 7.24 -3.99 -3.19
C VAL A 16 8.61 -4.41 -2.69
N VAL A 17 9.39 -3.43 -2.23
CA VAL A 17 10.79 -3.64 -1.83
C VAL A 17 10.98 -3.31 -0.36
N LEU A 18 11.33 -4.33 0.42
CA LEU A 18 11.88 -4.14 1.77
C LEU A 18 13.35 -3.77 1.65
N THR A 19 13.79 -2.65 2.20
CA THR A 19 15.16 -2.13 2.05
C THR A 19 15.82 -1.84 3.40
N ASP A 20 17.14 -1.90 3.45
CA ASP A 20 17.93 -1.44 4.60
C ASP A 20 18.32 0.06 4.54
N GLU A 21 18.00 0.72 3.42
CA GLU A 21 18.36 2.12 3.17
C GLU A 21 17.44 3.07 3.94
N ASN A 22 18.01 4.16 4.46
CA ASN A 22 17.21 5.25 5.03
C ASN A 22 16.39 5.89 3.91
N LEU A 23 15.08 5.95 4.12
CA LEU A 23 14.15 6.56 3.18
C LEU A 23 13.88 8.00 3.62
N VAL A 24 14.04 8.95 2.70
CA VAL A 24 13.81 10.37 2.95
C VAL A 24 12.83 10.89 1.92
N LEU A 25 11.73 11.48 2.41
CA LEU A 25 10.74 12.15 1.58
C LEU A 25 10.56 13.58 2.09
N ASN A 26 10.66 14.57 1.21
CA ASN A 26 10.55 16.00 1.56
C ASN A 26 11.46 16.42 2.74
N GLY A 27 12.68 15.89 2.78
CA GLY A 27 13.67 16.20 3.82
C GLY A 27 13.41 15.57 5.19
N ARG A 28 12.47 14.62 5.29
CA ARG A 28 12.17 13.89 6.53
C ARG A 28 12.36 12.40 6.33
N GLU A 29 12.89 11.72 7.34
CA GLU A 29 12.94 10.27 7.37
C GLU A 29 11.51 9.71 7.41
N VAL A 30 11.26 8.70 6.58
CA VAL A 30 9.96 8.02 6.49
C VAL A 30 10.15 6.51 6.58
N TYR A 31 9.12 5.81 7.04
CA TYR A 31 9.15 4.34 7.09
C TYR A 31 8.96 3.71 5.72
N ALA A 32 8.21 4.37 4.84
CA ALA A 32 7.97 3.94 3.46
C ALA A 32 7.56 5.12 2.58
N TRP A 33 7.49 4.85 1.29
CA TRP A 33 6.82 5.69 0.31
C TRP A 33 6.34 4.85 -0.87
N ILE A 34 5.37 5.40 -1.60
CA ILE A 34 4.89 4.91 -2.88
C ILE A 34 5.29 5.88 -4.01
N ASP A 35 5.86 5.35 -5.08
CA ASP A 35 6.14 6.08 -6.31
C ASP A 35 5.17 5.63 -7.40
N TYR A 36 4.31 6.55 -7.80
CA TYR A 36 3.27 6.31 -8.80
C TYR A 36 3.79 6.27 -10.24
N ASN A 37 4.99 6.82 -10.51
CA ASN A 37 5.57 6.84 -11.86
C ASN A 37 6.31 5.53 -12.15
N TYR A 38 7.01 5.00 -11.16
CA TYR A 38 7.76 3.74 -11.27
C TYR A 38 7.01 2.53 -10.73
N HIS A 39 5.82 2.73 -10.18
CA HIS A 39 4.99 1.70 -9.56
C HIS A 39 5.78 0.89 -8.53
N LEU A 40 6.33 1.60 -7.55
CA LEU A 40 7.19 1.03 -6.52
C LEU A 40 6.71 1.45 -5.14
N ILE A 41 6.58 0.48 -4.24
CA ILE A 41 6.39 0.68 -2.81
C ILE A 41 7.69 0.26 -2.14
N LYS A 42 8.39 1.19 -1.49
CA LYS A 42 9.65 0.92 -0.80
C LYS A 42 9.46 1.12 0.69
N ILE A 43 9.82 0.12 1.51
CA ILE A 43 9.63 0.11 2.96
C ILE A 43 10.97 -0.17 3.63
N ASN A 44 11.33 0.63 4.64
CA ASN A 44 12.51 0.37 5.44
C ASN A 44 12.25 -0.77 6.43
N ARG A 45 13.08 -1.82 6.38
CA ARG A 45 12.91 -3.03 7.22
C ARG A 45 13.57 -2.95 8.60
N ASN A 46 14.31 -1.88 8.89
CA ASN A 46 15.11 -1.72 10.11
C ASN A 46 14.50 -0.75 11.13
N LEU A 47 13.56 0.10 10.72
CA LEU A 47 12.97 1.12 11.60
C LEU A 47 11.78 0.64 12.43
N GLN A 48 11.16 -0.48 12.04
CA GLN A 48 9.97 -1.00 12.69
C GLN A 48 10.05 -2.52 12.84
N ASP A 49 9.35 -3.05 13.84
CA ASP A 49 9.13 -4.48 13.94
C ASP A 49 8.22 -4.99 12.81
N LYS A 50 8.05 -6.31 12.72
CA LYS A 50 7.25 -6.92 11.66
C LYS A 50 5.82 -6.36 11.62
N GLN A 51 5.20 -6.16 12.78
CA GLN A 51 3.83 -5.62 12.83
C GLN A 51 3.76 -4.18 12.31
N GLY A 52 4.75 -3.34 12.65
CA GLY A 52 4.85 -1.98 12.13
C GLY A 52 5.08 -1.96 10.63
N GLN A 53 5.93 -2.83 10.09
CA GLN A 53 6.15 -2.96 8.64
C GLN A 53 4.87 -3.36 7.91
N GLU A 54 4.09 -4.28 8.46
CA GLU A 54 2.80 -4.70 7.90
C GLU A 54 1.79 -3.54 7.86
N GLN A 55 1.73 -2.73 8.93
CA GLN A 55 0.87 -1.54 8.97
C GLN A 55 1.33 -0.46 7.99
N THR A 56 2.64 -0.23 7.89
CA THR A 56 3.24 0.71 6.95
C THR A 56 2.98 0.29 5.51
N PHE A 57 3.09 -1.00 5.20
CA PHE A 57 2.69 -1.51 3.88
C PHE A 57 1.21 -1.23 3.56
N LEU A 58 0.31 -1.50 4.51
CA LEU A 58 -1.12 -1.20 4.34
C LEU A 58 -1.37 0.31 4.16
N HIS A 59 -0.59 1.17 4.81
CA HIS A 59 -0.69 2.61 4.63
C HIS A 59 -0.39 3.02 3.18
N GLU A 60 0.71 2.53 2.61
CA GLU A 60 1.06 2.81 1.21
C GLU A 60 0.09 2.17 0.22
N LEU A 61 -0.44 0.98 0.51
CA LEU A 61 -1.53 0.37 -0.24
C LEU A 61 -2.75 1.30 -0.32
N MET A 62 -3.15 1.88 0.82
CA MET A 62 -4.30 2.80 0.86
C MET A 62 -4.02 4.05 0.03
N HIS A 63 -2.80 4.60 0.06
CA HIS A 63 -2.40 5.67 -0.85
C HIS A 63 -2.54 5.27 -2.32
N GLY A 64 -2.13 4.06 -2.68
CA GLY A 64 -2.37 3.48 -4.01
C GLY A 64 -3.85 3.41 -4.38
N ILE A 65 -4.72 2.91 -3.49
CA ILE A 65 -6.16 2.82 -3.73
C ILE A 65 -6.77 4.21 -3.97
N VAL A 66 -6.43 5.17 -3.12
CA VAL A 66 -6.90 6.56 -3.24
C VAL A 66 -6.51 7.15 -4.60
N LYS A 67 -5.27 6.93 -5.03
CA LYS A 67 -4.76 7.36 -6.33
C LYS A 67 -5.52 6.73 -7.48
N GLU A 68 -5.61 5.40 -7.52
CA GLU A 68 -6.23 4.64 -8.62
C GLU A 68 -7.74 4.89 -8.73
N ARG A 69 -8.41 5.25 -7.64
CA ARG A 69 -9.82 5.62 -7.64
C ARG A 69 -10.07 7.11 -7.86
N SER A 70 -9.02 7.89 -8.07
CA SER A 70 -9.09 9.36 -8.18
C SER A 70 -9.97 9.93 -7.06
N LEU A 71 -9.68 9.51 -5.83
CA LEU A 71 -10.42 9.91 -4.64
C LEU A 71 -9.79 11.20 -4.09
N GLU A 72 -10.55 12.29 -4.15
CA GLU A 72 -10.14 13.59 -3.62
C GLU A 72 -10.52 13.70 -2.15
N ILE A 73 -9.61 13.28 -1.26
CA ILE A 73 -9.83 13.36 0.18
C ILE A 73 -10.05 14.82 0.60
N GLY A 74 -11.14 15.07 1.33
CA GLY A 74 -11.54 16.39 1.79
C GLY A 74 -12.44 17.18 0.83
N ASN A 75 -12.67 16.66 -0.38
CA ASN A 75 -13.57 17.24 -1.39
C ASN A 75 -14.63 16.23 -1.88
N CYS A 76 -14.92 15.20 -1.09
CA CYS A 76 -15.98 14.24 -1.34
C CYS A 76 -16.81 14.02 -0.07
N ASP A 77 -18.06 13.60 -0.23
CA ASP A 77 -18.91 13.17 0.87
C ASP A 77 -18.47 11.79 1.42
N GLU A 78 -19.04 11.42 2.58
CA GLU A 78 -18.74 10.17 3.28
C GLU A 78 -19.07 8.92 2.44
N GLU A 79 -20.20 8.89 1.73
CA GLU A 79 -20.62 7.73 0.95
C GLU A 79 -19.69 7.51 -0.24
N THR A 80 -19.34 8.60 -0.96
CA THR A 80 -18.35 8.54 -2.05
C THR A 80 -16.99 8.05 -1.55
N LEU A 81 -16.56 8.50 -0.37
CA LEU A 81 -15.32 8.05 0.27
C LEU A 81 -15.37 6.55 0.57
N VAL A 82 -16.41 6.12 1.29
CA VAL A 82 -16.60 4.72 1.72
C VAL A 82 -16.71 3.81 0.51
N GLU A 83 -17.49 4.17 -0.51
CA GLU A 83 -17.69 3.36 -1.70
C GLU A 83 -16.39 3.19 -2.50
N LYS A 84 -15.65 4.27 -2.75
CA LYS A 84 -14.37 4.18 -3.49
C LYS A 84 -13.34 3.33 -2.75
N LEU A 85 -13.25 3.47 -1.43
CA LEU A 85 -12.35 2.66 -0.59
C LEU A 85 -12.79 1.19 -0.57
N ALA A 86 -14.08 0.91 -0.40
CA ALA A 86 -14.62 -0.45 -0.39
C ALA A 86 -14.37 -1.18 -1.72
N ILE A 87 -14.63 -0.51 -2.85
CA ILE A 87 -14.40 -1.05 -4.19
C ILE A 87 -12.90 -1.26 -4.45
N GLY A 88 -12.05 -0.33 -4.01
CA GLY A 88 -10.60 -0.47 -4.08
C GLY A 88 -10.09 -1.67 -3.28
N LEU A 89 -10.47 -1.77 -2.01
CA LEU A 89 -10.06 -2.85 -1.13
C LEU A 89 -10.57 -4.21 -1.63
N HIS A 90 -11.83 -4.29 -2.08
CA HIS A 90 -12.39 -5.50 -2.67
C HIS A 90 -11.58 -5.98 -3.89
N GLN A 91 -11.15 -5.06 -4.77
CA GLN A 91 -10.28 -5.41 -5.89
C GLN A 91 -8.92 -5.94 -5.40
N VAL A 92 -8.28 -5.27 -4.44
CA VAL A 92 -6.99 -5.72 -3.88
C VAL A 92 -7.10 -7.13 -3.31
N ILE A 93 -8.16 -7.43 -2.56
CA ILE A 93 -8.39 -8.77 -1.98
C ILE A 93 -8.54 -9.83 -3.08
N ARG A 94 -9.29 -9.52 -4.15
CA ARG A 94 -9.53 -10.46 -5.26
C ARG A 94 -8.28 -10.74 -6.09
N ASP A 95 -7.49 -9.71 -6.35
CA ASP A 95 -6.34 -9.83 -7.26
C ASP A 95 -5.07 -10.26 -6.54
N ASN A 96 -5.02 -10.14 -5.21
CA ASN A 96 -3.85 -10.47 -4.40
C ASN A 96 -4.18 -11.42 -3.23
N PRO A 97 -4.79 -12.59 -3.49
CA PRO A 97 -5.28 -13.47 -2.43
C PRO A 97 -4.18 -13.93 -1.46
N GLY A 98 -2.93 -14.11 -1.95
CA GLY A 98 -1.80 -14.56 -1.13
C GLY A 98 -1.40 -13.63 0.03
N ILE A 99 -1.84 -12.38 0.02
CA ILE A 99 -1.59 -11.41 1.11
C ILE A 99 -2.41 -11.77 2.35
N PHE A 100 -3.65 -12.23 2.13
CA PHE A 100 -4.66 -12.43 3.18
C PHE A 100 -4.82 -13.90 3.58
N LEU A 101 -4.33 -14.82 2.76
CA LEU A 101 -4.29 -16.23 3.10
C LEU A 101 -3.21 -16.48 4.15
N LYS A 102 -3.58 -17.19 5.22
CA LYS A 102 -2.62 -17.76 6.16
C LYS A 102 -2.03 -18.98 5.46
N ASN A 103 -0.71 -19.08 5.37
CA ASN A 103 -0.09 -20.32 4.91
C ASN A 103 -0.45 -21.40 5.92
N GLU A 104 -1.34 -22.31 5.54
CA GLU A 104 -1.56 -23.55 6.28
C GLU A 104 -0.30 -24.39 6.07
N GLY A 105 0.52 -24.47 7.12
CA GLY A 105 1.63 -25.40 7.20
C GLY A 105 1.16 -26.79 7.55
#